data_AF-A0A353T8Y4-F1
#
_entry.id   AF-A0A353T8Y4-F1
#
_cell.length_a   1.000
_cell.length_b   1.000
_cell.length_c   1.000
_cell.angle_alpha   90.00
_cell.angle_beta   90.00
_cell.angle_gamma   90.00
#
_symmetry.space_group_name_H-M   'P 1'
#
loop_
_entity.id
_entity.type
_entity.pdbx_description
1 polymer ?
#
loop_
_entity_poly.entity_id
_entity_poly.type
_entity_poly.pdbx_seq_one_letter_code
_entity_poly.pdbx_strand_id
1 'polypeptide(L)'
;MKMKWDMLFDVLYRIVIVIWRYLMKIRWDILLPLLIALAGWFVVNWLSSQRDQENKRRELYVQYLLEAYQNLMDAACYEKFDGSEKTFRLVAKASANIQLFGNDKQIQMDQKVTDEYAKGKTVSLTELLEDIRSDLRKELKLSATEQKLHWLKIEKKNQNKVPVNSETIQGN
;
A
#
# COMPACT_ATOMS: atom_id res chain seq x y z
N MET A 1 31.51 68.13 -33.81
CA MET A 1 31.12 66.70 -33.73
C MET A 1 29.80 66.49 -32.95
N LYS A 2 28.80 67.40 -33.06
CA LYS A 2 27.48 67.27 -32.41
C LYS A 2 26.39 66.73 -33.37
N MET A 3 26.50 67.04 -34.66
CA MET A 3 25.51 66.72 -35.70
C MET A 3 25.26 65.22 -35.97
N LYS A 4 26.17 64.33 -35.56
CA LYS A 4 25.98 62.87 -35.71
C LYS A 4 25.06 62.27 -34.63
N TRP A 5 24.95 62.90 -33.47
CA TRP A 5 24.18 62.36 -32.35
C TRP A 5 22.68 62.56 -32.53
N ASP A 6 22.25 63.70 -33.08
CA ASP A 6 20.84 63.98 -33.33
C ASP A 6 20.21 63.00 -34.34
N MET A 7 20.95 62.67 -35.41
CA MET A 7 20.52 61.63 -36.36
C MET A 7 20.41 60.23 -35.73
N LEU A 8 21.29 59.88 -34.79
CA LEU A 8 21.22 58.59 -34.10
C LEU A 8 20.01 58.53 -33.17
N PHE A 9 19.70 59.62 -32.46
CA PHE A 9 18.51 59.71 -31.61
C PHE A 9 17.22 59.58 -32.42
N ASP A 10 17.13 60.22 -33.59
CA ASP A 10 15.95 60.11 -34.47
C ASP A 10 15.76 58.69 -35.01
N VAL A 11 16.84 58.01 -35.40
CA VAL A 11 16.78 56.63 -35.89
C VAL A 11 16.38 55.67 -34.75
N LEU A 12 16.96 55.83 -33.57
CA LEU A 12 16.59 55.05 -32.37
C LEU A 12 15.13 55.27 -31.99
N TYR A 13 14.66 56.51 -31.99
CA TYR A 13 13.28 56.84 -31.66
C TYR A 13 12.28 56.20 -32.65
N ARG A 14 12.59 56.22 -33.95
CA ARG A 14 11.79 55.53 -34.98
C ARG A 14 11.76 54.01 -34.77
N ILE A 15 12.90 53.40 -34.43
CA ILE A 15 12.98 51.96 -34.14
C ILE A 15 12.14 51.62 -32.91
N VAL A 16 12.26 52.41 -31.84
CA VAL A 16 11.48 52.23 -30.59
C VAL A 16 9.98 52.35 -30.86
N ILE A 17 9.53 53.33 -31.65
CA ILE A 17 8.12 53.48 -32.02
C ILE A 17 7.63 52.30 -32.84
N VAL A 18 8.41 51.81 -33.80
CA VAL A 18 8.01 50.67 -34.63
C VAL A 18 7.86 49.43 -33.75
N ILE A 19 8.83 49.17 -32.87
CA ILE A 19 8.77 48.07 -31.89
C ILE A 19 7.54 48.22 -31.01
N TRP A 20 7.30 49.41 -30.46
CA TRP A 20 6.15 49.69 -29.59
C TRP A 20 4.81 49.51 -30.30
N ARG A 21 4.72 49.89 -31.59
CA ARG A 21 3.53 49.69 -32.42
C ARG A 21 3.26 48.20 -32.68
N TYR A 22 4.29 47.40 -32.89
CA TYR A 22 4.14 45.94 -32.98
C TYR A 22 3.77 45.33 -31.62
N LEU A 23 4.36 45.81 -30.53
CA LEU A 23 4.07 45.35 -29.16
C LEU A 23 2.63 45.65 -28.72
N MET A 24 2.07 46.81 -29.11
CA MET A 24 0.65 47.14 -28.89
C MET A 24 -0.31 46.35 -29.78
N LYS A 25 0.16 45.85 -30.93
CA LYS A 25 -0.65 45.04 -31.84
C LYS A 25 -0.73 43.57 -31.39
N ILE A 26 0.08 43.17 -30.41
CA ILE A 26 -0.04 41.87 -29.75
C ILE A 26 -1.38 41.83 -29.02
N ARG A 27 -2.21 40.83 -29.36
CA ARG A 27 -3.50 40.60 -28.72
C ARG A 27 -3.28 39.96 -27.34
N TRP A 28 -2.94 40.78 -26.37
CA TRP A 28 -2.78 40.38 -24.96
C TRP A 28 -4.02 39.66 -24.41
N ASP A 29 -5.21 40.00 -24.92
CA ASP A 29 -6.49 39.35 -24.61
C ASP A 29 -6.51 37.83 -24.90
N ILE A 30 -5.64 37.34 -25.80
CA ILE A 30 -5.54 35.91 -26.14
C ILE A 30 -4.35 35.27 -25.42
N LEU A 31 -3.22 35.97 -25.35
CA LEU A 31 -2.02 35.43 -24.71
C LEU A 31 -2.21 35.19 -23.21
N LEU A 32 -2.90 36.10 -22.52
CA LEU A 32 -3.13 35.98 -21.09
C LEU A 32 -4.00 34.76 -20.73
N PRO A 33 -5.20 34.55 -21.30
CA PRO A 33 -5.99 33.35 -21.00
C PRO A 33 -5.31 32.07 -21.49
N LEU A 34 -4.56 32.11 -22.59
CA LEU A 34 -3.78 30.96 -23.05
C LEU A 34 -2.71 30.55 -22.03
N LEU A 35 -1.99 31.52 -21.47
CA LEU A 35 -0.95 31.25 -20.47
C LEU A 35 -1.56 30.74 -19.17
N ILE A 36 -2.70 31.31 -18.74
CA ILE A 36 -3.47 30.82 -17.58
C ILE A 36 -3.96 29.39 -17.82
N ALA A 37 -4.47 29.08 -19.02
CA ALA A 37 -4.94 27.75 -19.36
C ALA A 37 -3.80 26.72 -19.34
N LEU A 38 -2.64 27.06 -19.91
CA LEU A 38 -1.45 26.20 -19.90
C LEU A 38 -0.93 25.99 -18.47
N ALA A 39 -0.86 27.04 -17.66
CA ALA A 39 -0.43 26.94 -16.26
C ALA A 39 -1.40 26.10 -15.43
N GLY A 40 -2.71 26.31 -15.61
CA GLY A 40 -3.75 25.53 -14.94
C GLY A 40 -3.68 24.04 -15.31
N TRP A 41 -3.56 23.73 -16.61
CA TRP A 41 -3.39 22.35 -17.07
C TRP A 41 -2.13 21.69 -16.49
N PHE A 42 -1.02 22.42 -16.47
CA PHE A 42 0.24 21.92 -15.92
C PHE A 42 0.13 21.60 -14.42
N VAL A 43 -0.42 22.52 -13.62
CA VAL A 43 -0.61 22.31 -12.18
C VAL A 43 -1.54 21.13 -11.89
N VAL A 44 -2.66 21.04 -12.62
CA VAL A 44 -3.61 19.92 -12.47
C VAL A 44 -2.93 18.61 -12.79
N ASN A 45 -2.19 18.52 -13.90
CA ASN A 45 -1.56 17.27 -14.30
C ASN A 45 -0.46 16.84 -13.32
N TRP A 46 0.34 17.78 -12.83
CA TRP A 46 1.37 17.51 -11.83
C TRP A 46 0.77 17.01 -10.51
N LEU A 47 -0.30 17.65 -10.04
CA LEU A 47 -1.00 17.26 -8.82
C LEU A 47 -1.70 15.90 -8.97
N SER A 48 -2.32 15.64 -10.12
CA SER A 48 -2.93 14.34 -10.44
C SER A 48 -1.88 13.23 -10.47
N SER A 49 -0.72 13.46 -11.11
CA SER A 49 0.36 12.47 -11.17
C SER A 49 0.87 12.08 -9.79
N GLN A 50 1.07 13.05 -8.89
CA GLN A 50 1.48 12.76 -7.51
C GLN A 50 0.42 11.99 -6.74
N ARG A 51 -0.85 12.42 -6.82
CA ARG A 51 -1.96 11.72 -6.15
C ARG A 51 -2.12 10.29 -6.65
N ASP A 52 -1.98 10.06 -7.96
CA ASP A 52 -2.07 8.72 -8.54
C ASP A 52 -0.94 7.81 -8.08
N GLN A 53 0.28 8.32 -7.93
CA GLN A 53 1.41 7.55 -7.40
C GLN A 53 1.18 7.17 -5.93
N GLU A 54 0.72 8.12 -5.11
CA GLU A 54 0.42 7.85 -3.70
C GLU A 54 -0.74 6.87 -3.53
N ASN A 55 -1.80 7.02 -4.32
CA ASN A 55 -2.95 6.12 -4.31
C ASN A 55 -2.53 4.70 -4.71
N LYS A 56 -1.73 4.54 -5.77
CA LYS A 56 -1.21 3.23 -6.20
C LYS A 56 -0.31 2.59 -5.15
N ARG A 57 0.59 3.37 -4.54
CA ARG A 57 1.45 2.88 -3.45
C ARG A 57 0.61 2.36 -2.28
N ARG A 58 -0.41 3.12 -1.90
CA ARG A 58 -1.34 2.76 -0.82
C ARG A 58 -2.17 1.53 -1.16
N GLU A 59 -2.67 1.44 -2.40
CA GLU A 59 -3.42 0.29 -2.90
C GLU A 59 -2.59 -1.00 -2.82
N LEU A 60 -1.34 -0.97 -3.30
CA LEU A 60 -0.43 -2.11 -3.21
C LEU A 60 -0.13 -2.48 -1.76
N TYR A 61 0.18 -1.50 -0.91
CA TYR A 61 0.41 -1.72 0.52
C TYR A 61 -0.77 -2.46 1.17
N VAL A 62 -2.00 -1.95 0.98
CA VAL A 62 -3.20 -2.56 1.55
C VAL A 62 -3.42 -3.96 0.99
N GLN A 63 -3.25 -4.16 -0.32
CA GLN A 63 -3.46 -5.44 -0.98
C GLN A 63 -2.52 -6.52 -0.42
N TYR A 64 -1.22 -6.27 -0.40
CA TYR A 64 -0.25 -7.28 0.04
C TYR A 64 -0.31 -7.55 1.54
N LEU A 65 -0.58 -6.51 2.34
CA LEU A 65 -0.74 -6.65 3.78
C LEU A 65 -2.03 -7.41 4.13
N LEU A 66 -3.11 -7.19 3.37
CA LEU A 66 -4.35 -7.96 3.50
C LEU A 66 -4.15 -9.43 3.10
N GLU A 67 -3.42 -9.69 2.02
CA GLU A 67 -3.05 -11.07 1.64
C GLU A 67 -2.23 -11.75 2.74
N ALA A 68 -1.26 -11.05 3.34
CA ALA A 68 -0.47 -11.58 4.44
C ALA A 68 -1.35 -11.93 5.64
N TYR A 69 -2.25 -11.02 6.02
CA TYR A 69 -3.21 -11.23 7.10
C TYR A 69 -4.09 -12.47 6.86
N GLN A 70 -4.66 -12.61 5.65
CA GLN A 70 -5.51 -13.75 5.30
C GLN A 70 -4.72 -15.07 5.32
N ASN A 71 -3.52 -15.10 4.73
CA ASN A 71 -2.69 -16.31 4.72
C ASN A 71 -2.29 -16.74 6.15
N LEU A 72 -1.98 -15.79 7.04
CA LEU A 72 -1.70 -16.09 8.45
C LEU A 72 -2.95 -16.58 9.20
N MET A 73 -4.12 -15.98 8.95
CA MET A 73 -5.39 -16.38 9.54
C MET A 73 -5.78 -17.81 9.12
N ASP A 74 -5.59 -18.12 7.84
CA ASP A 74 -5.81 -19.46 7.28
C ASP A 74 -4.83 -20.47 7.89
N ALA A 75 -3.55 -20.09 8.02
CA ALA A 75 -2.54 -20.91 8.68
C ALA A 75 -2.90 -21.17 10.17
N ALA A 76 -3.40 -20.15 10.87
CA ALA A 76 -3.79 -20.23 12.29
C ALA A 76 -5.05 -21.07 12.53
N CYS A 77 -5.86 -21.34 11.50
CA CYS A 77 -7.00 -22.25 11.60
C CYS A 77 -6.61 -23.73 11.62
N TYR A 78 -5.38 -24.09 11.23
CA TYR A 78 -4.90 -25.46 11.27
C TYR A 78 -4.50 -25.88 12.69
N GLU A 79 -4.93 -27.08 13.11
CA GLU A 79 -4.79 -27.60 14.47
C GLU A 79 -3.35 -27.69 14.99
N LYS A 80 -2.46 -27.95 14.04
CA LYS A 80 -1.02 -28.02 14.21
C LYS A 80 -0.47 -27.40 12.94
N PHE A 81 0.73 -26.82 13.03
CA PHE A 81 1.62 -26.86 11.88
C PHE A 81 1.83 -28.35 11.60
N ASP A 82 0.98 -28.90 10.75
CA ASP A 82 0.97 -30.31 10.37
C ASP A 82 2.21 -30.66 9.54
N GLY A 83 3.12 -29.69 9.35
CA GLY A 83 4.26 -29.78 8.46
C GLY A 83 3.83 -29.91 7.00
N SER A 84 2.53 -29.75 6.68
CA SER A 84 2.09 -29.83 5.30
C SER A 84 2.69 -28.66 4.53
N GLU A 85 3.07 -28.99 3.30
CA GLU A 85 3.57 -28.02 2.34
C GLU A 85 2.61 -26.83 2.18
N LYS A 86 1.30 -27.07 2.33
CA LYS A 86 0.28 -26.02 2.22
C LYS A 86 0.40 -24.99 3.34
N THR A 87 0.46 -25.42 4.60
CA THR A 87 0.58 -24.51 5.76
C THR A 87 1.90 -23.74 5.69
N PHE A 88 3.00 -24.42 5.34
CA PHE A 88 4.30 -23.78 5.17
C PHE A 88 4.28 -22.71 4.06
N ARG A 89 3.68 -23.01 2.91
CA ARG A 89 3.56 -22.05 1.80
C ARG A 89 2.73 -20.81 2.16
N LEU A 90 1.65 -20.97 2.93
CA LEU A 90 0.84 -19.82 3.38
C LEU A 90 1.67 -18.89 4.27
N VAL A 91 2.38 -19.45 5.25
CA VAL A 91 3.19 -18.68 6.20
C VAL A 91 4.39 -18.05 5.50
N ALA A 92 5.08 -18.78 4.63
CA ALA A 92 6.20 -18.25 3.85
C ALA A 92 5.76 -17.10 2.93
N LYS A 93 4.61 -17.23 2.27
CA LYS A 93 4.05 -16.15 1.44
C LYS A 93 3.69 -14.93 2.28
N ALA A 94 3.09 -15.13 3.45
CA ALA A 94 2.74 -14.04 4.35
C ALA A 94 3.99 -13.32 4.89
N SER A 95 4.99 -14.07 5.35
CA SER A 95 6.26 -13.52 5.83
C SER A 95 6.97 -12.71 4.73
N ALA A 96 7.03 -13.23 3.50
CA ALA A 96 7.60 -12.48 2.38
C ALA A 96 6.86 -11.15 2.11
N ASN A 97 5.53 -11.16 2.17
CA ASN A 97 4.74 -9.93 2.03
C ASN A 97 4.99 -8.96 3.19
N ILE A 98 5.09 -9.43 4.43
CA ILE A 98 5.36 -8.60 5.60
C ILE A 98 6.77 -8.01 5.55
N GLN A 99 7.77 -8.76 5.09
CA GLN A 99 9.13 -8.26 4.94
C GLN A 99 9.24 -7.14 3.90
N LEU A 100 8.41 -7.17 2.85
CA LEU A 100 8.43 -6.18 1.79
C LEU A 100 7.53 -4.96 2.06
N PHE A 101 6.35 -5.20 2.65
CA PHE A 101 5.30 -4.18 2.80
C PHE A 101 4.97 -3.83 4.26
N GLY A 102 5.43 -4.62 5.23
CA GLY A 102 5.17 -4.37 6.65
C GLY A 102 5.94 -3.16 7.18
N ASN A 103 5.47 -2.66 8.33
CA ASN A 103 6.22 -1.66 9.09
C ASN A 103 7.36 -2.31 9.89
N ASP A 104 8.29 -1.52 10.43
CA ASP A 104 9.45 -2.04 11.20
C ASP A 104 9.04 -2.94 12.37
N LYS A 105 7.92 -2.64 13.04
CA LYS A 105 7.40 -3.43 14.17
C LYS A 105 6.92 -4.80 13.69
N GLN A 106 6.19 -4.86 12.59
CA GLN A 106 5.68 -6.10 11.98
C GLN A 106 6.81 -6.96 11.46
N ILE A 107 7.83 -6.36 10.85
CA ILE A 107 9.03 -7.07 10.38
C ILE A 107 9.76 -7.69 11.57
N GLN A 108 9.93 -6.97 12.68
CA GLN A 108 10.57 -7.52 13.89
C GLN A 108 9.75 -8.65 14.52
N MET A 109 8.42 -8.51 14.55
CA MET A 109 7.51 -9.55 15.03
C MET A 109 7.58 -10.81 14.16
N ASP A 110 7.56 -10.66 12.84
CA ASP A 110 7.68 -11.77 11.88
C ASP A 110 9.03 -12.49 11.98
N GLN A 111 10.13 -11.74 12.12
CA GLN A 111 11.47 -12.31 12.37
C GLN A 111 11.51 -13.10 13.68
N LYS A 112 10.97 -12.54 14.77
CA LYS A 112 10.90 -13.23 16.06
C LYS A 112 10.08 -14.53 15.97
N VAL A 113 8.94 -14.48 15.28
CA VAL A 113 8.09 -15.64 15.04
C VAL A 113 8.85 -16.72 14.27
N THR A 114 9.54 -16.34 13.19
CA THR A 114 10.31 -17.25 12.34
C THR A 114 11.48 -17.87 13.10
N ASP A 115 12.20 -17.08 13.91
CA ASP A 115 13.32 -17.54 14.73
C ASP A 115 12.87 -18.50 15.84
N GLU A 116 11.75 -18.23 16.50
CA GLU A 116 11.20 -19.10 17.54
C GLU A 116 10.68 -20.41 16.94
N TYR A 117 10.06 -20.35 15.76
CA TYR A 117 9.62 -21.53 15.03
C TYR A 117 10.80 -22.40 14.57
N ALA A 118 11.86 -21.79 14.04
CA ALA A 118 13.09 -22.50 13.66
C ALA A 118 13.77 -23.20 14.85
N LYS A 119 13.59 -22.67 16.07
CA LYS A 119 14.04 -23.29 17.34
C LYS A 119 13.10 -24.38 17.84
N GLY A 120 12.05 -24.74 17.09
CA GLY A 120 11.08 -25.78 17.43
C GLY A 120 10.10 -25.38 18.54
N LYS A 121 9.97 -24.08 18.84
CA LYS A 121 9.01 -23.60 19.84
C LYS A 121 7.63 -23.44 19.22
N THR A 122 6.58 -23.61 20.03
CA THR A 122 5.23 -23.20 19.66
C THR A 122 5.18 -21.68 19.65
N VAL A 123 4.78 -21.10 18.52
CA VAL A 123 4.74 -19.65 18.33
C VAL A 123 3.31 -19.17 18.22
N SER A 124 3.01 -18.03 18.83
CA SER A 124 1.71 -17.35 18.70
C SER A 124 1.80 -16.29 17.60
N LEU A 125 0.90 -16.36 16.62
CA LEU A 125 0.74 -15.34 15.58
C LEU A 125 -0.23 -14.22 15.98
N THR A 126 -0.84 -14.29 17.17
CA THR A 126 -1.93 -13.42 17.57
C THR A 126 -1.51 -11.95 17.62
N GLU A 127 -0.34 -11.65 18.21
CA GLU A 127 0.16 -10.28 18.33
C GLU A 127 0.43 -9.64 16.96
N LEU A 128 1.07 -10.40 16.05
CA LEU A 128 1.34 -9.97 14.68
C LEU A 128 0.03 -9.74 13.90
N LEU A 129 -0.93 -10.66 14.01
CA LEU A 129 -2.24 -10.54 13.36
C LEU A 129 -3.04 -9.34 13.87
N GLU A 130 -3.01 -9.05 15.17
CA GLU A 130 -3.67 -7.89 15.76
C GLU A 130 -3.05 -6.57 15.28
N ASP A 131 -1.72 -6.51 15.19
CA ASP A 131 -1.02 -5.33 14.68
C ASP A 131 -1.33 -5.08 13.21
N ILE A 132 -1.23 -6.11 12.37
CA ILE A 132 -1.59 -6.02 10.95
C ILE A 132 -3.05 -5.60 10.77
N ARG A 133 -3.98 -6.18 11.55
CA ARG A 133 -5.40 -5.80 11.52
C ARG A 133 -5.59 -4.33 11.90
N SER A 134 -4.89 -3.84 12.91
CA SER A 134 -4.98 -2.44 13.33
C SER A 134 -4.55 -1.49 12.21
N ASP A 135 -3.42 -1.78 11.56
CA ASP A 135 -2.90 -0.96 10.48
C ASP A 135 -3.76 -1.02 9.22
N LEU A 136 -4.27 -2.20 8.85
CA LEU A 136 -5.24 -2.33 7.75
C LEU A 136 -6.51 -1.52 8.02
N ARG A 137 -7.01 -1.49 9.27
CA ARG A 137 -8.19 -0.68 9.61
C ARG A 137 -7.91 0.81 9.50
N LYS A 138 -6.73 1.28 9.94
CA LYS A 138 -6.31 2.68 9.76
C LYS A 138 -6.25 3.05 8.29
N GLU A 139 -5.64 2.20 7.46
CA GLU A 139 -5.56 2.45 6.01
C GLU A 139 -6.93 2.40 5.33
N LEU A 140 -7.83 1.55 5.78
CA LEU A 140 -9.20 1.52 5.24
C LEU A 140 -10.10 2.60 5.87
N LYS A 141 -9.57 3.48 6.72
CA LYS A 141 -10.31 4.51 7.47
C LYS A 141 -11.49 3.94 8.26
N LEU A 142 -11.32 2.73 8.78
CA LEU A 142 -12.30 2.05 9.64
C LEU A 142 -12.09 2.44 11.10
N SER A 143 -13.15 2.36 11.90
CA SER A 143 -13.06 2.62 13.34
C SER A 143 -12.07 1.68 14.03
N ALA A 144 -11.32 2.18 15.01
CA ALA A 144 -10.51 1.32 15.86
C ALA A 144 -11.40 0.29 16.58
N THR A 145 -10.84 -0.87 16.91
CA THR A 145 -11.56 -1.95 17.58
C THR A 145 -10.74 -2.42 18.76
N GLU A 146 -11.34 -2.36 19.96
CA GLU A 146 -10.76 -2.90 21.20
C GLU A 146 -11.04 -4.40 21.38
N GLN A 147 -11.85 -4.99 20.48
CA GLN A 147 -12.16 -6.41 20.53
C GLN A 147 -10.95 -7.23 20.10
N LYS A 148 -10.58 -8.18 20.96
CA LYS A 148 -9.54 -9.17 20.67
C LYS A 148 -9.85 -9.96 19.41
N LEU A 149 -8.80 -10.39 18.72
CA LEU A 149 -8.97 -11.23 17.56
C LEU A 149 -9.52 -12.61 17.98
N HIS A 150 -10.65 -13.00 17.39
CA HIS A 150 -11.23 -14.33 17.54
C HIS A 150 -11.42 -14.94 16.15
N TRP A 151 -11.05 -16.21 15.99
CA TRP A 151 -11.30 -16.97 14.76
C TRP A 151 -12.04 -18.27 15.07
N LEU A 152 -12.95 -18.63 14.18
CA LEU A 152 -13.73 -19.85 14.30
C LEU A 152 -12.89 -21.02 13.79
N LYS A 153 -12.52 -21.92 14.70
CA LYS A 153 -11.92 -23.20 14.36
C LYS A 153 -13.04 -24.23 14.21
N ILE A 154 -13.34 -24.64 12.97
CA ILE A 154 -14.33 -25.69 12.71
C ILE A 154 -13.59 -27.03 12.67
N GLU A 155 -13.67 -27.81 13.74
CA GLU A 155 -13.17 -29.18 13.75
C GLU A 155 -14.14 -30.12 13.03
N LYS A 156 -13.65 -30.87 12.04
CA LYS A 156 -14.43 -31.93 11.41
C LYS A 156 -14.64 -33.04 12.44
N LYS A 157 -15.85 -33.12 13.01
CA LYS A 157 -16.23 -34.22 13.92
C LYS A 157 -16.01 -35.55 13.20
N ASN A 158 -15.00 -36.30 13.63
CA ASN A 158 -14.63 -37.57 13.04
C ASN A 158 -15.72 -38.60 13.41
N GLN A 159 -16.61 -38.94 12.46
CA GLN A 159 -17.75 -39.85 12.71
C GLN A 159 -17.35 -41.34 12.83
N ASN A 160 -16.05 -41.67 12.74
CA ASN A 160 -15.54 -43.05 12.83
C ASN A 160 -15.04 -43.42 14.25
N LYS A 161 -15.89 -43.25 15.26
CA LYS A 161 -15.77 -44.04 16.49
C LYS A 161 -17.07 -44.82 16.67
N VAL A 162 -17.20 -45.90 15.90
CA VAL A 162 -18.07 -47.01 16.31
C VAL A 162 -17.45 -47.57 17.58
N PRO A 163 -18.14 -47.62 18.73
CA PRO A 163 -17.66 -48.38 19.85
C PRO A 163 -17.58 -49.84 19.41
N VAL A 164 -16.36 -50.38 19.31
CA VAL A 164 -16.17 -51.82 19.23
C VAL A 164 -16.63 -52.34 20.58
N ASN A 165 -17.86 -52.86 20.61
CA ASN A 165 -18.43 -53.53 21.76
C ASN A 165 -17.52 -54.70 22.13
N SER A 166 -16.75 -54.55 23.21
CA SER A 166 -16.05 -55.64 23.87
C SER A 166 -17.04 -56.40 24.76
N GLU A 167 -18.03 -57.02 24.13
CA GLU A 167 -18.84 -58.07 24.74
C GLU A 167 -18.99 -59.15 23.66
N THR A 168 -18.12 -60.16 23.68
CA THR A 168 -18.49 -61.59 23.72
C THR A 168 -17.20 -62.42 23.87
N ILE A 169 -17.34 -63.54 24.57
CA ILE A 169 -16.41 -64.68 24.75
C ILE A 169 -15.73 -64.70 26.13
N GLN A 170 -16.54 -64.90 27.17
CA GLN A 170 -16.24 -65.97 28.13
C GLN A 170 -16.97 -67.23 27.66
N GLY A 171 -16.19 -68.24 27.31
CA GLY A 171 -16.64 -69.57 26.96
C GLY A 171 -15.45 -70.52 26.98
N ASN A 172 -15.10 -71.01 28.17
CA ASN A 172 -14.95 -72.43 28.51
C ASN A 172 -14.56 -72.56 30.00
#